data_AF-A0AAV2PM47-F1
#
_entry.id   AF-A0AAV2PM47-F1
#
_cell.length_a   1.000
_cell.length_b   1.000
_cell.length_c   1.000
_cell.angle_alpha   90.00
_cell.angle_beta   90.00
_cell.angle_gamma   90.00
#
_symmetry.space_group_name_H-M   'P 1'
#
loop_
_entity.id
_entity.type
_entity.pdbx_description
1 polymer ?
#
loop_
_entity_poly.entity_id
_entity_poly.type
_entity_poly.pdbx_seq_one_letter_code
_entity_poly.pdbx_strand_id
1 'polypeptide(L)'
;RGGDGVVRELLFRRPLTLSILTERRVFAPFGLEEGESGMKGENLLIRKNGRIIRLASKTSVDVEKGDVFRLQTPGGGGFGPPEEGSKKEEPPSKRQKTFIQRGSVHEYTKSQEGV
;
A
#
# COMPACT_ATOMS: atom_id res chain seq x y z
N ARG A 1 3.06 -19.29 6.59
CA ARG A 1 2.79 -17.82 6.58
C ARG A 1 1.64 -17.48 5.63
N GLY A 2 0.86 -16.44 5.90
CA GLY A 2 -0.18 -15.94 4.98
C GLY A 2 0.38 -15.10 3.84
N GLY A 3 -0.47 -14.73 2.87
CA GLY A 3 -0.07 -13.89 1.73
C GLY A 3 0.01 -12.40 2.06
N ASP A 4 0.80 -11.64 1.30
CA ASP A 4 0.95 -10.21 1.50
C ASP A 4 -0.25 -9.40 1.01
N GLY A 5 -0.48 -8.26 1.66
CA GLY A 5 -1.40 -7.25 1.17
C GLY A 5 -0.81 -6.41 0.04
N VAL A 6 -1.58 -5.46 -0.46
CA VAL A 6 -1.17 -4.53 -1.52
C VAL A 6 -1.39 -3.10 -1.04
N VAL A 7 -0.43 -2.23 -1.36
CA VAL A 7 -0.56 -0.79 -1.22
C VAL A 7 -0.90 -0.20 -2.59
N ARG A 8 -2.06 0.47 -2.69
CA ARG A 8 -2.48 1.20 -3.90
C ARG A 8 -2.65 2.67 -3.56
N GLU A 9 -2.13 3.54 -4.40
CA GLU A 9 -2.31 4.99 -4.27
C GLU A 9 -3.09 5.53 -5.46
N LEU A 10 -4.16 6.27 -5.17
CA LEU A 10 -5.04 6.87 -6.15
C LEU A 10 -5.00 8.39 -6.01
N LEU A 11 -4.37 9.06 -6.98
CA LEU A 11 -4.32 10.52 -7.06
C LEU A 11 -5.59 11.06 -7.71
N PHE A 12 -6.30 11.93 -7.02
CA PHE A 12 -7.49 12.60 -7.56
C PHE A 12 -7.09 13.81 -8.40
N ARG A 13 -7.54 13.84 -9.66
CA ARG A 13 -7.19 14.91 -10.61
C ARG A 13 -8.24 16.02 -10.71
N ARG A 14 -9.39 15.84 -10.07
CA ARG A 14 -10.52 16.77 -9.97
C ARG A 14 -11.32 16.49 -8.70
N PRO A 15 -12.16 17.43 -8.23
CA PRO A 15 -13.06 17.18 -7.10
C PRO A 15 -14.02 16.02 -7.38
N LEU A 16 -14.15 15.13 -6.40
CA LEU A 16 -14.93 13.89 -6.47
C LEU A 16 -15.44 13.51 -5.08
N THR A 17 -16.47 12.65 -5.03
CA THR A 17 -16.85 11.96 -3.79
C THR A 17 -16.28 10.54 -3.82
N LEU A 18 -15.50 10.20 -2.80
CA LEU A 18 -14.92 8.87 -2.62
C LEU A 18 -15.79 8.05 -1.67
N SER A 19 -16.38 6.97 -2.18
CA SER A 19 -17.08 5.96 -1.37
C SER A 19 -16.15 4.79 -1.08
N ILE A 20 -16.00 4.44 0.19
CA ILE A 20 -15.11 3.39 0.67
C ILE A 20 -15.96 2.25 1.22
N LEU A 21 -15.74 1.05 0.68
CA LEU A 21 -16.34 -0.20 1.15
C LEU A 21 -15.21 -1.22 1.29
N THR A 22 -14.63 -1.30 2.48
CA THR A 22 -13.49 -2.18 2.77
C THR A 22 -13.73 -2.94 4.05
N GLU A 23 -13.04 -4.07 4.21
CA GLU A 23 -13.16 -4.93 5.39
C GLU A 23 -11.79 -5.21 6.02
N ARG A 24 -11.80 -5.91 7.16
CA ARG A 24 -10.58 -6.33 7.87
C ARG A 24 -9.67 -5.15 8.28
N ARG A 25 -10.30 -4.07 8.76
CA ARG A 25 -9.64 -2.86 9.31
C ARG A 25 -9.54 -2.89 10.84
N VAL A 26 -10.54 -3.48 11.50
CA VAL A 26 -10.57 -3.65 12.96
C VAL A 26 -10.17 -5.06 13.36
N PHE A 27 -10.70 -6.08 12.66
CA PHE A 27 -10.37 -7.49 12.90
C PHE A 27 -9.43 -8.01 11.81
N ALA A 28 -8.35 -8.66 12.22
CA ALA A 28 -7.39 -9.28 11.32
C ALA A 28 -8.01 -10.51 10.61
N PRO A 29 -7.51 -10.90 9.43
CA PRO A 29 -7.73 -12.24 8.89
C PRO A 29 -7.10 -13.27 9.83
N PHE A 30 -7.89 -14.23 10.30
CA PHE A 30 -7.41 -15.26 11.24
C PHE A 30 -6.53 -16.27 10.53
N GLY A 31 -5.57 -16.85 11.26
CA GLY A 31 -4.87 -18.04 10.82
C GLY A 31 -5.61 -19.31 11.24
N LEU A 32 -5.20 -20.43 10.66
CA LEU A 32 -5.80 -21.76 10.84
C LEU A 32 -4.72 -22.77 11.24
N GLU A 33 -5.10 -23.82 11.99
CA GLU A 33 -4.17 -24.87 12.44
C GLU A 33 -2.89 -24.29 13.04
N GLU A 34 -3.03 -23.48 14.10
CA GLU A 34 -1.92 -22.77 14.77
C GLU A 34 -1.23 -21.68 13.92
N GLY A 35 -1.76 -21.39 12.74
CA GLY A 35 -1.32 -20.28 11.91
C GLY A 35 -1.56 -18.91 12.55
N GLU A 36 -0.60 -18.01 12.37
CA GLU A 36 -0.71 -16.62 12.84
C GLU A 36 -1.73 -15.81 12.03
N SER A 37 -2.33 -14.80 12.68
CA SER A 37 -3.24 -13.87 12.00
C SER A 37 -2.50 -12.94 11.02
N GLY A 38 -3.16 -12.60 9.92
CA GLY A 38 -2.66 -11.63 8.95
C GLY A 38 -2.68 -10.19 9.49
N MET A 39 -1.97 -9.29 8.82
CA MET A 39 -2.04 -7.86 9.15
C MET A 39 -3.41 -7.26 8.76
N LYS A 40 -3.89 -6.31 9.57
CA LYS A 40 -5.08 -5.51 9.26
C LYS A 40 -4.76 -4.55 8.11
N GLY A 41 -5.77 -4.27 7.28
CA GLY A 41 -5.65 -3.22 6.28
C GLY A 41 -5.87 -1.82 6.87
N GLU A 42 -5.54 -0.79 6.11
CA GLU A 42 -5.69 0.62 6.48
C GLU A 42 -6.18 1.44 5.29
N ASN A 43 -6.97 2.48 5.58
CA ASN A 43 -7.41 3.46 4.59
C ASN A 43 -6.88 4.83 4.99
N LEU A 44 -6.08 5.46 4.13
CA LEU A 44 -5.48 6.76 4.39
C LEU A 44 -5.88 7.75 3.28
N LEU A 45 -6.35 8.92 3.68
CA LEU A 45 -6.49 10.07 2.79
C LEU A 45 -5.37 11.07 3.09
N ILE A 46 -4.51 11.27 2.11
CA ILE A 46 -3.41 12.21 2.16
C ILE A 46 -3.89 13.46 1.41
N ARG A 47 -4.14 14.53 2.15
CA ARG A 47 -4.54 15.82 1.56
C ARG A 47 -3.37 16.45 0.82
N LYS A 48 -3.65 17.26 -0.20
CA LYS A 48 -2.62 18.00 -0.96
C LYS A 48 -1.62 18.79 -0.08
N ASN A 49 -2.06 19.27 1.08
CA ASN A 49 -1.22 19.99 2.04
C ASN A 49 -0.34 19.08 2.92
N GLY A 50 -0.33 17.77 2.68
CA GLY A 50 0.43 16.78 3.44
C GLY A 50 -0.30 16.21 4.66
N ARG A 51 -1.48 16.71 5.04
CA ARG A 51 -2.25 16.16 6.17
C ARG A 51 -2.71 14.74 5.85
N ILE A 52 -2.42 13.80 6.75
CA ILE A 52 -2.86 12.39 6.64
C ILE A 52 -4.06 12.17 7.55
N ILE A 53 -5.13 11.62 6.98
CA ILE A 53 -6.39 11.31 7.67
C ILE A 53 -6.64 9.81 7.56
N ARG A 54 -6.83 9.13 8.70
CA ARG A 54 -7.29 7.74 8.73
C ARG A 54 -8.79 7.68 8.50
N LEU A 55 -9.21 6.91 7.52
CA LEU A 55 -10.62 6.72 7.19
C LEU A 55 -11.15 5.40 7.74
N ALA A 56 -12.44 5.38 8.09
CA ALA A 56 -13.12 4.17 8.52
C ALA A 56 -13.20 3.13 7.37
N SER A 57 -13.61 1.90 7.73
CA SER A 57 -13.79 0.81 6.77
C SER A 57 -14.88 1.08 5.75
N LYS A 58 -15.98 1.72 6.18
CA LYS A 58 -17.15 2.08 5.40
C LYS A 58 -17.46 3.56 5.62
N THR A 59 -17.22 4.40 4.62
CA THR A 59 -17.45 5.84 4.72
C THR A 59 -17.47 6.49 3.34
N SER A 60 -18.03 7.68 3.25
CA SER A 60 -17.98 8.53 2.06
C SER A 60 -17.38 9.88 2.44
N VAL A 61 -16.44 10.36 1.64
CA VAL A 61 -15.75 11.64 1.87
C VAL A 61 -15.54 12.39 0.56
N ASP A 62 -15.62 13.71 0.61
CA ASP A 62 -15.24 14.55 -0.52
C ASP A 62 -13.72 14.75 -0.57
N VAL A 63 -13.19 14.60 -1.79
CA VAL A 63 -11.76 14.69 -2.10
C VAL A 63 -11.54 15.76 -3.14
N GLU A 64 -10.42 16.47 -2.99
CA GLU A 64 -10.05 17.57 -3.86
C GLU A 64 -8.97 17.17 -4.87
N LYS A 65 -8.77 18.01 -5.90
CA LYS A 65 -7.65 17.83 -6.83
C LYS A 65 -6.31 17.86 -6.08
N GLY A 66 -5.54 16.80 -6.25
CA GLY A 66 -4.22 16.64 -5.63
C GLY A 66 -4.24 15.83 -4.33
N ASP A 67 -5.41 15.46 -3.82
CA ASP A 67 -5.50 14.50 -2.73
C ASP A 67 -5.12 13.09 -3.23
N VAL A 68 -4.60 12.25 -2.34
CA VAL A 68 -4.24 10.86 -2.61
C VAL A 68 -4.96 9.95 -1.64
N PHE A 69 -5.70 8.97 -2.16
CA PHE A 69 -6.21 7.87 -1.35
C PHE A 69 -5.22 6.70 -1.40
N ARG A 70 -4.62 6.37 -0.25
CA ARG A 70 -3.76 5.20 -0.07
C ARG A 70 -4.56 4.07 0.59
N LEU A 71 -4.81 3.03 -0.19
CA LEU A 71 -5.48 1.80 0.22
C LEU A 71 -4.42 0.74 0.55
N GLN A 72 -4.38 0.32 1.81
CA GLN A 72 -3.57 -0.83 2.25
C GLN A 72 -4.51 -2.00 2.50
N THR A 73 -4.48 -3.02 1.64
CA THR A 73 -5.29 -4.23 1.84
C THR A 73 -4.67 -5.09 2.93
N PRO A 74 -5.47 -5.87 3.69
CA PRO A 74 -4.93 -6.78 4.70
C PRO A 74 -4.05 -7.85 4.03
N GLY A 75 -3.15 -8.45 4.81
CA GLY A 75 -2.52 -9.72 4.45
C GLY A 75 -3.44 -10.90 4.77
N GLY A 76 -3.13 -12.08 4.24
CA GLY A 76 -3.81 -13.33 4.60
C GLY A 76 -3.37 -13.86 5.97
N GLY A 77 -4.24 -14.63 6.63
CA GLY A 77 -3.82 -15.44 7.78
C GLY A 77 -2.97 -16.62 7.32
N GLY A 78 -2.08 -17.08 8.20
CA GLY A 78 -1.27 -18.28 7.97
C GLY A 78 -2.04 -19.57 8.19
N PHE A 79 -1.47 -20.67 7.69
CA PHE A 79 -1.88 -22.02 8.01
C PHE A 79 -0.68 -22.78 8.58
N GLY A 80 -0.90 -23.60 9.61
CA GLY A 80 0.15 -24.37 10.27
C GLY A 80 0.98 -23.53 11.26
N PRO A 81 1.72 -24.18 12.16
CA PRO A 81 2.63 -23.49 13.05
C PRO A 81 3.65 -22.67 12.24
N PRO A 82 4.09 -21.51 12.74
CA PRO A 82 5.11 -20.71 12.08
C PRO A 82 6.38 -21.55 11.94
N GLU A 83 6.96 -21.62 10.74
CA GLU A 83 8.22 -22.34 10.56
C GLU A 83 9.32 -21.68 11.40
N GLU A 84 9.91 -22.47 12.32
CA GLU A 84 11.06 -22.06 13.13
C GLU A 84 12.25 -21.76 12.22
N GLY A 85 12.37 -20.51 11.77
CA GLY A 85 13.51 -20.09 10.94
C GLY A 85 13.27 -18.91 10.00
N SER A 86 12.04 -18.46 9.77
CA SER A 86 11.84 -17.22 9.02
C SER A 86 12.22 -16.03 9.90
N LYS A 87 13.49 -15.61 9.81
CA LYS A 87 13.94 -14.30 10.31
C LYS A 87 12.88 -13.29 9.91
N LYS A 88 12.33 -12.54 10.88
CA LYS A 88 11.61 -11.30 10.57
C LYS A 88 12.57 -10.52 9.68
N GLU A 89 12.22 -10.35 8.41
CA GLU A 89 12.99 -9.47 7.54
C GLU A 89 12.97 -8.12 8.25
N GLU A 90 14.08 -7.76 8.90
CA GLU A 90 14.28 -6.39 9.34
C GLU A 90 14.00 -5.52 8.11
N PRO A 91 13.22 -4.44 8.25
CA PRO A 91 12.94 -3.56 7.13
C PRO A 91 14.30 -3.26 6.48
N PRO A 92 14.47 -3.51 5.17
CA PRO A 92 15.78 -3.42 4.56
C PRO A 92 16.34 -2.05 4.91
N SER A 93 17.44 -2.04 5.70
CA SER A 93 18.30 -0.87 5.87
C SER A 93 18.36 -0.19 4.52
N LYS A 94 18.06 1.11 4.46
CA LYS A 94 17.90 1.95 3.25
C LYS A 94 18.99 1.66 2.21
N ARG A 95 18.88 0.54 1.51
CA ARG A 95 19.74 0.15 0.42
C ARG A 95 19.14 0.94 -0.71
N GLN A 96 19.77 2.07 -1.03
CA GLN A 96 19.49 2.79 -2.26
C GLN A 96 19.48 1.75 -3.38
N LYS A 97 18.29 1.31 -3.79
CA LYS A 97 18.13 0.67 -5.09
C LYS A 97 18.35 1.82 -6.06
N THR A 98 19.59 1.99 -6.50
CA THR A 98 19.92 2.84 -7.64
C THR A 98 19.07 2.33 -8.78
N PHE A 99 17.97 3.02 -9.06
CA PHE A 99 17.12 2.70 -10.20
C PHE A 99 17.96 2.96 -11.44
N ILE A 100 18.43 1.89 -12.09
CA ILE A 100 19.12 2.00 -13.35
C ILE A 100 18.04 2.18 -14.41
N GLN A 101 17.86 3.42 -14.87
CA GLN A 101 16.94 3.72 -15.97
C GLN A 101 17.36 2.93 -17.22
N ARG A 102 16.42 2.24 -17.87
CA ARG A 102 16.65 1.43 -19.08
C ARG A 102 15.41 1.45 -19.98
N GLY A 103 15.60 1.07 -21.24
CA GLY A 103 14.53 0.92 -22.23
C GLY A 103 14.32 2.15 -23.10
N SER A 104 13.42 2.01 -24.07
CA SER A 104 13.23 2.98 -25.16
C SER A 104 12.87 4.40 -24.68
N VAL A 105 12.12 4.51 -23.58
CA VAL A 105 11.76 5.81 -22.99
C VAL A 105 13.00 6.53 -22.43
N HIS A 106 13.89 5.81 -21.73
CA HIS A 106 15.11 6.38 -21.19
C HIS A 106 16.10 6.78 -22.30
N GLU A 107 16.25 5.94 -23.32
CA GLU A 107 17.09 6.23 -24.49
C GLU A 107 16.59 7.47 -25.25
N TYR A 108 15.27 7.59 -25.43
CA TYR A 108 14.67 8.77 -26.05
C TYR A 108 14.95 10.04 -25.24
N THR A 109 14.73 10.02 -23.92
CA THR A 109 15.03 11.17 -23.05
C THR A 109 16.50 11.58 -23.13
N LYS A 110 17.44 10.62 -23.09
CA LYS A 110 18.88 10.89 -23.19
C LYS A 110 19.28 11.52 -24.53
N SER A 111 18.60 11.17 -25.62
CA SER A 111 18.85 11.75 -26.94
C SER A 111 18.44 13.22 -27.06
N GLN A 112 17.47 13.67 -26.27
CA GLN A 112 16.97 15.05 -26.28
C GLN A 112 17.85 15.99 -25.46
N GLU A 113 18.58 15.48 -24.47
CA GLU A 113 19.41 16.27 -23.55
C GLU A 113 20.86 16.49 -24.06
N GLY A 114 21.19 15.96 -25.25
CA GLY A 114 22.53 16.03 -25.86
C GLY A 114 22.72 17.12 -26.92
N VAL A 115 21.86 18.14 -26.96
CA VAL A 115 21.95 19.29 -27.89
C VAL A 115 22.35 20.56 -27.15
#